data_AF-A0A5J5UNJ0-F1
#
_entry.id   AF-A0A5J5UNJ0-F1
#
_cell.length_a   1.000
_cell.length_b   1.000
_cell.length_c   1.000
_cell.angle_alpha   90.00
_cell.angle_beta   90.00
_cell.angle_gamma   90.00
#
_symmetry.space_group_name_H-M   'P 1'
#
loop_
_entity.id
_entity.type
_entity.pdbx_description
1 polymer ?
#
loop_
_entity_poly.entity_id
_entity_poly.type
_entity_poly.pdbx_seq_one_letter_code
_entity_poly.pdbx_strand_id
1 'polypeptide(L)'
;MEHPKDLSPGTSAIVFLLLAGLLFLCVWSPSNPLLPFHEPNGSPKNYTGVEFLVKDELDLALEEASMPNKTVIIAVVNRAYVEQSVNAETTMLDLFLESFWVGEDTRALLEHLLLVTVDQTAYDRCMFKRLHCYRLVTEGVDFGEEKVYMSRDFVKMMWRRTLFLLDVLRRGYSFIFTDADVMWLRNPFAKLSLNGTEDIQISVDQFYGDPRPEHNLVNTGFYHIRSNNRTISLFEKWYSLNNSTWKKEQDVLIDLLRQGIVTQLHLRVRFLETRHFSGFCEDSRDVSSVTTVHANCCRHINAKVRDLTAVLRDWKRFKAAVTKYPNAAGNITMSFGWSPHSGCWNSWKP
;
A
#
# COMPACT_ATOMS: atom_id res chain seq x y z
N MET A 1 -11.68 -53.45 -63.86
CA MET A 1 -10.80 -52.98 -62.77
C MET A 1 -11.43 -51.74 -62.18
N GLU A 2 -12.23 -51.91 -61.13
CA GLU A 2 -12.82 -50.77 -60.41
C GLU A 2 -11.80 -50.30 -59.37
N HIS A 3 -11.34 -49.07 -59.52
CA HIS A 3 -10.51 -48.38 -58.53
C HIS A 3 -11.42 -47.70 -57.48
N PRO A 4 -10.98 -47.64 -56.22
CA PRO A 4 -11.80 -47.23 -55.09
C PRO A 4 -11.98 -45.70 -55.05
N LYS A 5 -13.16 -45.28 -54.57
CA LYS A 5 -13.46 -43.87 -54.28
C LYS A 5 -12.85 -43.51 -52.93
N ASP A 6 -11.83 -42.66 -52.95
CA ASP A 6 -11.26 -42.08 -51.74
C ASP A 6 -12.30 -41.22 -50.99
N LEU A 7 -12.44 -41.49 -49.70
CA LEU A 7 -13.29 -40.74 -48.78
C LEU A 7 -12.70 -39.34 -48.54
N SER A 8 -13.55 -38.31 -48.66
CA SER A 8 -13.20 -36.92 -48.34
C SER A 8 -12.65 -36.76 -46.91
N PRO A 9 -11.56 -36.01 -46.70
CA PRO A 9 -10.94 -35.82 -45.38
C PRO A 9 -11.87 -35.17 -44.34
N GLY A 10 -12.92 -34.46 -44.78
CA GLY A 10 -13.92 -33.87 -43.90
C GLY A 10 -14.79 -34.90 -43.17
N THR A 11 -15.08 -36.04 -43.79
CA THR A 11 -15.94 -37.07 -43.20
C THR A 11 -15.23 -37.83 -42.09
N SER A 12 -13.90 -38.01 -42.20
CA SER A 12 -13.10 -38.69 -41.18
C SER A 12 -12.94 -37.84 -39.91
N ALA A 13 -12.80 -36.51 -40.04
CA ALA A 13 -12.68 -35.60 -38.89
C ALA A 13 -13.96 -35.55 -38.04
N ILE A 14 -15.13 -35.61 -38.68
CA ILE A 14 -16.43 -35.61 -37.99
C ILE A 14 -16.62 -36.91 -37.20
N VAL A 15 -16.22 -38.05 -37.76
CA VAL A 15 -16.26 -39.34 -37.06
C VAL A 15 -15.35 -39.35 -35.84
N PHE A 16 -14.14 -38.79 -35.95
CA PHE A 16 -13.21 -38.67 -34.81
C PHE A 16 -13.74 -37.77 -33.69
N LEU A 17 -14.38 -36.64 -34.03
CA LEU A 17 -14.97 -35.74 -33.04
C LEU A 17 -16.18 -36.36 -32.33
N LEU A 18 -17.01 -37.12 -33.04
CA LEU A 18 -18.13 -37.86 -32.44
C LEU A 18 -17.65 -38.99 -31.52
N LEU A 19 -16.59 -39.72 -31.90
CA LEU A 19 -15.98 -40.76 -31.06
C LEU A 19 -15.33 -40.17 -29.80
N ALA A 20 -14.64 -39.03 -29.92
CA ALA A 20 -14.05 -38.34 -28.77
C ALA A 20 -15.11 -37.80 -27.79
N GLY A 21 -16.23 -37.25 -28.32
CA GLY A 21 -17.35 -36.80 -27.51
C GLY A 21 -18.07 -37.94 -26.77
N LEU A 22 -18.25 -39.10 -27.41
CA LEU A 22 -18.80 -40.29 -26.78
C LEU A 22 -17.88 -40.86 -25.68
N LEU A 23 -16.57 -40.89 -25.90
CA LEU A 23 -15.60 -41.30 -24.88
C LEU A 23 -15.59 -40.37 -23.68
N PHE A 24 -15.72 -39.05 -23.90
CA PHE A 24 -15.77 -38.08 -22.81
C PHE A 24 -17.04 -38.24 -21.95
N LEU A 25 -18.19 -38.54 -22.58
CA LEU A 25 -19.44 -38.83 -21.88
C LEU A 25 -19.40 -40.17 -21.10
N CYS A 26 -18.69 -41.18 -21.61
CA CYS A 26 -18.50 -42.45 -20.90
C CYS A 26 -17.53 -42.34 -19.70
N VAL A 27 -16.59 -41.38 -19.72
CA VAL A 27 -15.64 -41.15 -18.61
C VAL A 27 -16.22 -40.22 -17.53
N TRP A 28 -17.19 -39.37 -17.85
CA TRP A 28 -17.81 -38.40 -16.93
C TRP A 28 -19.25 -38.71 -16.50
N SER A 29 -19.79 -39.89 -16.81
CA SER A 29 -21.04 -40.36 -16.18
C SER A 29 -20.77 -40.96 -14.79
N PRO A 30 -21.31 -40.38 -13.69
CA PRO A 30 -21.11 -40.87 -12.33
C PRO A 30 -22.12 -41.98 -12.01
N SER A 31 -22.18 -43.03 -12.83
CA SER A 31 -23.18 -44.09 -12.68
C SER A 31 -22.68 -45.42 -13.27
N ASN A 32 -21.77 -46.09 -12.57
CA ASN A 32 -21.58 -47.52 -12.72
C ASN A 32 -21.72 -48.18 -11.33
N PRO A 33 -22.79 -48.93 -11.07
CA PRO A 33 -22.81 -49.90 -9.99
C PRO A 33 -22.03 -51.12 -10.49
N LEU A 34 -21.09 -51.63 -9.69
CA LEU A 34 -20.43 -52.95 -9.77
C LEU A 34 -18.92 -52.85 -9.51
N LEU A 35 -18.55 -52.51 -8.27
CA LEU A 35 -17.33 -53.02 -7.64
C LEU A 35 -17.68 -53.35 -6.18
N PRO A 36 -17.44 -54.59 -5.69
CA PRO A 36 -17.67 -54.92 -4.29
C PRO A 36 -16.64 -54.17 -3.45
N PHE A 37 -17.11 -53.27 -2.59
CA PHE A 37 -16.29 -52.65 -1.57
C PHE A 37 -15.97 -53.72 -0.52
N HIS A 38 -14.75 -54.25 -0.54
CA HIS A 38 -14.26 -55.09 0.54
C HIS A 38 -13.54 -54.18 1.54
N GLU A 39 -14.15 -53.92 2.70
CA GLU A 39 -13.48 -53.25 3.81
C GLU A 39 -12.30 -54.10 4.28
N PRO A 40 -11.05 -53.58 4.24
CA PRO A 40 -9.99 -54.15 5.03
C PRO A 40 -10.16 -53.62 6.46
N ASN A 41 -10.48 -54.52 7.39
CA ASN A 41 -10.34 -54.28 8.83
C ASN A 41 -8.87 -53.94 9.13
N GLY A 42 -8.56 -52.65 9.14
CA GLY A 42 -7.26 -52.09 9.51
C GLY A 42 -7.42 -51.20 10.72
N SER A 43 -6.68 -51.51 11.78
CA SER A 43 -6.54 -50.72 13.01
C SER A 43 -6.36 -49.22 12.75
N PRO A 44 -6.87 -48.32 13.62
CA PRO A 44 -6.85 -46.89 13.37
C PRO A 44 -5.41 -46.39 13.28
N LYS A 45 -4.99 -46.00 12.07
CA LYS A 45 -3.78 -45.20 11.90
C LYS A 45 -4.12 -43.80 12.39
N ASN A 46 -3.39 -43.33 13.41
CA ASN A 46 -3.40 -41.94 13.83
C ASN A 46 -2.92 -41.08 12.66
N TYR A 47 -3.86 -40.56 11.87
CA TYR A 47 -3.57 -39.47 10.96
C TYR A 47 -3.39 -38.22 11.83
N THR A 48 -2.14 -37.82 12.06
CA THR A 48 -1.83 -36.44 12.44
C THR A 48 -2.35 -35.56 11.31
N GLY A 49 -3.51 -34.95 11.52
CA GLY A 49 -4.04 -33.94 10.62
C GLY A 49 -3.00 -32.83 10.48
N VAL A 50 -2.42 -32.70 9.30
CA VAL A 50 -1.73 -31.48 8.92
C VAL A 50 -2.86 -30.48 8.72
N GLU A 51 -3.06 -29.61 9.70
CA GLU A 51 -3.99 -28.51 9.64
C GLU A 51 -3.43 -27.50 8.62
N PHE A 52 -3.84 -27.62 7.36
CA PHE A 52 -3.56 -26.59 6.38
C PHE A 52 -4.31 -25.34 6.81
N LEU A 53 -3.58 -24.35 7.30
CA LEU A 53 -4.12 -23.03 7.63
C LEU A 53 -4.73 -22.47 6.34
N VAL A 54 -6.06 -22.42 6.26
CA VAL A 54 -6.78 -21.86 5.12
C VAL A 54 -6.49 -20.36 5.11
N LYS A 55 -5.52 -19.94 4.30
CA LYS A 55 -5.17 -18.54 4.10
C LYS A 55 -6.25 -17.86 3.27
N ASP A 56 -6.76 -16.74 3.76
CA ASP A 56 -7.65 -15.90 2.98
C ASP A 56 -6.87 -15.05 1.94
N GLU A 57 -7.59 -14.32 1.10
CA GLU A 57 -6.99 -13.48 0.06
C GLU A 57 -6.01 -12.44 0.62
N LEU A 58 -6.29 -11.92 1.82
CA LEU A 58 -5.41 -10.94 2.47
C LEU A 58 -4.12 -11.58 2.95
N ASP A 59 -4.19 -12.77 3.56
CA ASP A 59 -2.99 -13.51 3.97
C ASP A 59 -2.07 -13.83 2.79
N LEU A 60 -2.64 -14.22 1.64
CA LEU A 60 -1.88 -14.47 0.42
C LEU A 60 -1.21 -13.19 -0.09
N ALA A 61 -1.98 -12.08 -0.18
CA ALA A 61 -1.44 -10.80 -0.63
C ALA A 61 -0.35 -10.24 0.29
N LEU A 62 -0.50 -10.40 1.61
CA LEU A 62 0.51 -10.01 2.60
C LEU A 62 1.75 -10.88 2.51
N GLU A 63 1.59 -12.20 2.35
CA GLU A 63 2.73 -13.12 2.22
C GLU A 63 3.56 -12.79 0.98
N GLU A 64 2.90 -12.58 -0.17
CA GLU A 64 3.55 -12.24 -1.44
C GLU A 64 4.30 -10.91 -1.38
N ALA A 65 3.74 -9.89 -0.72
CA ALA A 65 4.35 -8.56 -0.60
C ALA A 65 5.33 -8.43 0.59
N SER A 66 5.49 -9.45 1.42
CA SER A 66 6.28 -9.33 2.66
C SER A 66 7.79 -9.45 2.44
N MET A 67 8.52 -8.63 3.19
CA MET A 67 9.97 -8.79 3.38
C MET A 67 10.26 -9.99 4.29
N PRO A 68 11.51 -10.51 4.33
CA PRO A 68 11.88 -11.64 5.19
C PRO A 68 11.58 -11.47 6.68
N ASN A 69 11.50 -10.23 7.17
CA ASN A 69 11.14 -9.89 8.55
C ASN A 69 9.63 -9.65 8.76
N LYS A 70 8.78 -10.05 7.81
CA LYS A 70 7.32 -9.80 7.79
C LYS A 70 6.94 -8.33 7.79
N THR A 71 7.78 -7.45 7.25
CA THR A 71 7.41 -6.06 6.99
C THR A 71 6.83 -5.93 5.58
N VAL A 72 5.69 -5.24 5.45
CA VAL A 72 5.06 -4.91 4.15
C VAL A 72 5.01 -3.39 3.99
N ILE A 73 5.15 -2.86 2.77
CA ILE A 73 4.87 -1.45 2.47
C ILE A 73 3.43 -1.37 1.99
N ILE A 74 2.58 -0.60 2.65
CA ILE A 74 1.15 -0.52 2.37
C ILE A 74 0.80 0.90 1.94
N ALA A 75 0.15 1.01 0.79
CA ALA A 75 -0.49 2.24 0.34
C ALA A 75 -1.96 1.96 0.04
N VAL A 76 -2.86 2.90 0.38
CA VAL A 76 -4.29 2.78 0.08
C VAL A 76 -4.66 3.80 -0.99
N VAL A 77 -5.33 3.37 -2.05
CA VAL A 77 -5.77 4.23 -3.15
C VAL A 77 -7.23 4.01 -3.53
N ASN A 78 -7.84 5.06 -4.07
CA ASN A 78 -9.14 5.01 -4.71
C ASN A 78 -9.05 5.54 -6.16
N ARG A 79 -10.17 5.52 -6.87
CA ARG A 79 -10.31 5.98 -8.26
C ARG A 79 -9.68 7.34 -8.52
N ALA A 80 -9.85 8.31 -7.61
CA ALA A 80 -9.31 9.65 -7.77
C ALA A 80 -7.77 9.67 -7.89
N TYR A 81 -7.08 8.72 -7.24
CA TYR A 81 -5.62 8.61 -7.28
C TYR A 81 -5.10 7.88 -8.53
N VAL A 82 -5.97 7.15 -9.24
CA VAL A 82 -5.59 6.26 -10.35
C VAL A 82 -6.14 6.67 -11.71
N GLU A 83 -7.14 7.55 -11.73
CA GLU A 83 -7.79 8.00 -12.97
C GLU A 83 -7.13 9.30 -13.46
N GLN A 84 -6.90 9.36 -14.78
CA GLN A 84 -6.38 10.56 -15.42
C GLN A 84 -7.53 11.53 -15.65
N SER A 85 -7.41 12.76 -15.14
CA SER A 85 -8.31 13.83 -15.60
C SER A 85 -7.96 14.22 -17.03
N VAL A 86 -8.93 14.76 -17.79
CA VAL A 86 -8.74 15.18 -19.20
C VAL A 86 -7.53 16.12 -19.38
N ASN A 87 -7.14 16.86 -18.34
CA ASN A 87 -6.06 17.83 -18.36
C ASN A 87 -4.77 17.35 -17.67
N ALA A 88 -4.72 16.11 -17.17
CA ALA A 88 -3.57 15.59 -16.42
C ALA A 88 -2.80 14.55 -17.23
N GLU A 89 -1.52 14.82 -17.48
CA GLU A 89 -0.61 13.89 -18.17
C GLU A 89 -0.23 12.67 -17.31
N THR A 90 -0.44 12.74 -15.99
CA THR A 90 -0.07 11.71 -15.02
C THR A 90 -1.08 11.64 -13.88
N THR A 91 -1.20 10.46 -13.26
CA THR A 91 -2.02 10.25 -12.06
C THR A 91 -1.18 10.36 -10.79
N MET A 92 -1.81 10.44 -9.62
CA MET A 92 -1.09 10.39 -8.36
C MET A 92 -0.37 9.05 -8.19
N LEU A 93 -1.02 7.94 -8.54
CA LEU A 93 -0.38 6.61 -8.51
C LEU A 93 0.84 6.55 -9.45
N ASP A 94 0.75 7.15 -10.64
CA ASP A 94 1.89 7.18 -11.57
C ASP A 94 3.08 7.97 -10.97
N LEU A 95 2.84 9.11 -10.31
CA LEU A 95 3.89 9.86 -9.60
C LEU A 95 4.47 9.07 -8.42
N PHE A 96 3.59 8.45 -7.62
CA PHE A 96 3.98 7.60 -6.50
C PHE A 96 4.94 6.51 -6.95
N LEU A 97 4.55 5.73 -7.97
CA LEU A 97 5.38 4.65 -8.50
C LEU A 97 6.66 5.20 -9.12
N GLU A 98 6.58 6.26 -9.93
CA GLU A 98 7.75 6.89 -10.54
C GLU A 98 8.78 7.31 -9.49
N SER A 99 8.36 7.78 -8.31
CA SER A 99 9.27 8.14 -7.23
C SER A 99 10.16 6.96 -6.79
N PHE A 100 9.61 5.73 -6.70
CA PHE A 100 10.41 4.53 -6.43
C PHE A 100 11.39 4.21 -7.57
N TRP A 101 11.03 4.50 -8.82
CA TRP A 101 11.90 4.23 -9.97
C TRP A 101 13.10 5.17 -10.04
N VAL A 102 12.91 6.44 -9.67
CA VAL A 102 13.96 7.47 -9.77
C VAL A 102 14.65 7.76 -8.44
N GLY A 103 14.17 7.19 -7.33
CA GLY A 103 14.78 7.30 -6.03
C GLY A 103 16.06 6.46 -5.87
N GLU A 104 16.84 6.78 -4.86
CA GLU A 104 18.05 6.03 -4.49
C GLU A 104 17.69 4.83 -3.62
N ASP A 105 18.03 3.62 -4.10
CA ASP A 105 17.80 2.35 -3.41
C ASP A 105 16.32 2.07 -3.05
N THR A 106 15.38 2.68 -3.79
CA THR A 106 13.93 2.50 -3.58
C THR A 106 13.29 1.52 -4.56
N ARG A 107 13.84 1.31 -5.75
CA ARG A 107 13.21 0.50 -6.81
C ARG A 107 12.88 -0.93 -6.37
N ALA A 108 13.77 -1.60 -5.64
CA ALA A 108 13.54 -2.95 -5.14
C ALA A 108 12.39 -3.02 -4.11
N LEU A 109 12.05 -1.90 -3.46
CA LEU A 109 10.97 -1.84 -2.49
C LEU A 109 9.58 -1.99 -3.14
N LEU A 110 9.46 -1.81 -4.46
CA LEU A 110 8.22 -2.07 -5.19
C LEU A 110 7.79 -3.54 -5.12
N GLU A 111 8.74 -4.47 -4.95
CA GLU A 111 8.44 -5.90 -4.72
C GLU A 111 7.76 -6.15 -3.36
N HIS A 112 7.80 -5.16 -2.46
CA HIS A 112 7.21 -5.24 -1.13
C HIS A 112 6.05 -4.27 -0.94
N LEU A 113 5.57 -3.65 -2.02
CA LEU A 113 4.45 -2.73 -2.02
C LEU A 113 3.13 -3.48 -2.25
N LEU A 114 2.31 -3.53 -1.21
CA LEU A 114 0.90 -3.92 -1.29
C LEU A 114 0.04 -2.66 -1.50
N LEU A 115 -0.57 -2.56 -2.68
CA LEU A 115 -1.53 -1.51 -2.99
C LEU A 115 -2.95 -1.96 -2.65
N VAL A 116 -3.51 -1.37 -1.61
CA VAL A 116 -4.86 -1.64 -1.13
C VAL A 116 -5.83 -0.70 -1.84
N THR A 117 -6.82 -1.26 -2.52
CA THR A 117 -7.74 -0.49 -3.37
C THR A 117 -9.16 -0.53 -2.79
N VAL A 118 -9.81 0.61 -2.67
CA VAL A 118 -11.16 0.72 -2.06
C VAL A 118 -12.31 0.73 -3.06
N ASP A 119 -12.00 0.65 -4.37
CA ASP A 119 -12.98 0.56 -5.45
C ASP A 119 -12.42 -0.27 -6.63
N GLN A 120 -13.31 -0.63 -7.55
CA GLN A 120 -12.98 -1.48 -8.69
C GLN A 120 -12.02 -0.81 -9.67
N THR A 121 -12.13 0.50 -9.90
CA THR A 121 -11.28 1.21 -10.87
C THR A 121 -9.83 1.23 -10.40
N ALA A 122 -9.63 1.50 -9.10
CA ALA A 122 -8.32 1.40 -8.45
C ALA A 122 -7.75 -0.02 -8.52
N TYR A 123 -8.59 -1.04 -8.27
CA TYR A 123 -8.17 -2.44 -8.36
C TYR A 123 -7.72 -2.83 -9.77
N ASP A 124 -8.52 -2.51 -10.79
CA ASP A 124 -8.20 -2.81 -12.18
C ASP A 124 -6.91 -2.11 -12.62
N ARG A 125 -6.69 -0.85 -12.18
CA ARG A 125 -5.44 -0.13 -12.44
C ARG A 125 -4.25 -0.79 -11.75
N CYS A 126 -4.41 -1.23 -10.50
CA CYS A 126 -3.39 -1.94 -9.74
C CYS A 126 -2.95 -3.22 -10.48
N MET A 127 -3.93 -4.03 -10.88
CA MET A 127 -3.70 -5.28 -11.62
C MET A 127 -3.05 -5.01 -12.98
N PHE A 128 -3.50 -3.97 -13.70
CA PHE A 128 -2.88 -3.54 -14.96
C PHE A 128 -1.40 -3.16 -14.80
N LYS A 129 -1.05 -2.53 -13.68
CA LYS A 129 0.33 -2.16 -13.33
C LYS A 129 1.16 -3.34 -12.79
N ARG A 130 0.56 -4.52 -12.61
CA ARG A 130 1.21 -5.75 -12.10
C ARG A 130 1.87 -5.56 -10.73
N LEU A 131 1.17 -4.87 -9.84
CA LEU A 131 1.58 -4.70 -8.44
C LEU A 131 0.94 -5.80 -7.57
N HIS A 132 1.36 -5.91 -6.31
CA HIS A 132 0.57 -6.65 -5.32
C HIS A 132 -0.68 -5.83 -4.98
N CYS A 133 -1.85 -6.42 -5.20
CA CYS A 133 -3.13 -5.72 -5.11
C CYS A 133 -4.04 -6.44 -4.11
N TYR A 134 -4.69 -5.67 -3.24
CA TYR A 134 -5.75 -6.19 -2.38
C TYR A 134 -6.96 -5.27 -2.42
N ARG A 135 -8.13 -5.82 -2.79
CA ARG A 135 -9.36 -5.03 -2.88
C ARG A 135 -10.08 -5.04 -1.53
N LEU A 136 -10.03 -3.90 -0.84
CA LEU A 136 -10.72 -3.74 0.43
C LEU A 136 -12.22 -3.52 0.19
N VAL A 137 -12.99 -4.61 0.23
CA VAL A 137 -14.45 -4.56 0.07
C VAL A 137 -15.08 -3.87 1.28
N THR A 138 -15.89 -2.86 1.02
CA THR A 138 -16.72 -2.18 2.02
C THR A 138 -18.18 -2.42 1.69
N GLU A 139 -18.90 -3.12 2.57
CA GLU A 139 -20.35 -3.29 2.43
C GLU A 139 -21.05 -1.92 2.48
N GLY A 140 -21.82 -1.61 1.44
CA GLY A 140 -22.79 -0.50 1.45
C GLY A 140 -22.25 0.92 1.20
N VAL A 141 -20.98 1.12 0.83
CA VAL A 141 -20.45 2.44 0.44
C VAL A 141 -19.52 2.33 -0.77
N ASP A 142 -19.80 3.12 -1.81
CA ASP A 142 -18.91 3.32 -2.96
C ASP A 142 -17.93 4.46 -2.65
N PHE A 143 -16.63 4.13 -2.53
CA PHE A 143 -15.55 5.09 -2.28
C PHE A 143 -14.86 5.57 -3.57
N GLY A 144 -15.45 5.29 -4.74
CA GLY A 144 -14.88 5.59 -6.06
C GLY A 144 -14.80 7.06 -6.47
N GLU A 145 -15.02 8.05 -5.61
CA GLU A 145 -14.88 9.48 -5.95
C GLU A 145 -13.84 10.18 -5.05
N GLU A 146 -13.28 11.32 -5.50
CA GLU A 146 -12.41 12.16 -4.66
C GLU A 146 -13.19 12.58 -3.40
N LYS A 147 -12.74 12.11 -2.23
CA LYS A 147 -13.34 12.52 -0.97
C LYS A 147 -12.59 13.74 -0.46
N VAL A 148 -13.23 14.90 -0.63
CA VAL A 148 -12.71 16.18 -0.14
C VAL A 148 -12.31 16.03 1.32
N TYR A 149 -11.14 16.54 1.67
CA TYR A 149 -10.60 16.55 3.03
C TYR A 149 -11.67 17.00 4.03
N MET A 150 -11.85 16.23 5.12
CA MET A 150 -12.87 16.38 6.17
C MET A 150 -14.33 16.10 5.79
N SER A 151 -14.62 15.57 4.59
CA SER A 151 -15.97 15.08 4.27
C SER A 151 -16.35 13.84 5.10
N ARG A 152 -17.66 13.56 5.26
CA ARG A 152 -18.16 12.38 5.99
C ARG A 152 -17.61 11.07 5.43
N ASP A 153 -17.53 10.99 4.11
CA ASP A 153 -16.99 9.82 3.41
C ASP A 153 -15.48 9.69 3.57
N PHE A 154 -14.75 10.81 3.58
CA PHE A 154 -13.31 10.82 3.91
C PHE A 154 -13.08 10.24 5.31
N VAL A 155 -13.82 10.70 6.33
CA VAL A 155 -13.70 10.20 7.71
C VAL A 155 -13.99 8.70 7.80
N LYS A 156 -15.08 8.22 7.18
CA LYS A 156 -15.40 6.78 7.13
C LYS A 156 -14.30 5.95 6.48
N MET A 157 -13.78 6.41 5.34
CA MET A 157 -12.71 5.75 4.59
C MET A 157 -11.44 5.62 5.43
N MET A 158 -11.04 6.68 6.12
CA MET A 158 -9.85 6.64 6.95
C MET A 158 -9.99 5.72 8.17
N TRP A 159 -11.18 5.68 8.80
CA TRP A 159 -11.43 4.70 9.86
C TRP A 159 -11.41 3.25 9.34
N ARG A 160 -11.91 3.01 8.12
CA ARG A 160 -11.81 1.70 7.48
C ARG A 160 -10.36 1.30 7.21
N ARG A 161 -9.52 2.25 6.80
CA ARG A 161 -8.06 2.07 6.72
C ARG A 161 -7.49 1.66 8.07
N THR A 162 -7.83 2.35 9.16
CA THR A 162 -7.35 1.99 10.50
C THR A 162 -7.76 0.56 10.90
N LEU A 163 -8.99 0.13 10.60
CA LEU A 163 -9.43 -1.24 10.86
C LEU A 163 -8.65 -2.28 10.04
N PHE A 164 -8.44 -2.00 8.75
CA PHE A 164 -7.65 -2.88 7.88
C PHE A 164 -6.23 -3.05 8.42
N LEU A 165 -5.58 -1.95 8.79
CA LEU A 165 -4.22 -1.97 9.33
C LEU A 165 -4.15 -2.70 10.69
N LEU A 166 -5.20 -2.63 11.52
CA LEU A 166 -5.32 -3.45 12.72
C LEU A 166 -5.34 -4.96 12.38
N ASP A 167 -6.05 -5.35 11.32
CA ASP A 167 -6.10 -6.76 10.89
C ASP A 167 -4.71 -7.25 10.42
N VAL A 168 -3.97 -6.41 9.68
CA VAL A 168 -2.58 -6.68 9.30
C VAL A 168 -1.69 -6.90 10.53
N LEU A 169 -1.81 -6.05 11.56
CA LEU A 169 -1.05 -6.23 12.82
C LEU A 169 -1.41 -7.55 13.50
N ARG A 170 -2.69 -7.92 13.56
CA ARG A 170 -3.17 -9.16 14.18
C ARG A 170 -2.67 -10.42 13.47
N ARG A 171 -2.45 -10.33 12.15
CA ARG A 171 -1.82 -11.39 11.33
C ARG A 171 -0.31 -11.49 11.50
N GLY A 172 0.28 -10.62 12.32
CA GLY A 172 1.71 -10.67 12.66
C GLY A 172 2.62 -9.92 11.69
N TYR A 173 2.07 -9.12 10.77
CA TYR A 173 2.86 -8.32 9.84
C TYR A 173 3.15 -6.94 10.41
N SER A 174 4.42 -6.56 10.40
CA SER A 174 4.82 -5.16 10.57
C SER A 174 4.60 -4.43 9.25
N PHE A 175 4.47 -3.10 9.26
CA PHE A 175 4.33 -2.38 8.00
C PHE A 175 4.89 -0.97 8.04
N ILE A 176 5.27 -0.49 6.85
CA ILE A 176 5.32 0.94 6.56
C ILE A 176 4.00 1.29 5.89
N PHE A 177 3.24 2.18 6.50
CA PHE A 177 2.12 2.81 5.83
C PHE A 177 2.62 4.10 5.15
N THR A 178 2.20 4.31 3.90
CA THR A 178 2.47 5.52 3.14
C THR A 178 1.23 5.95 2.37
N ASP A 179 0.87 7.22 2.44
CA ASP A 179 -0.10 7.79 1.52
C ASP A 179 0.50 7.84 0.10
N ALA A 180 -0.34 7.78 -0.92
CA ALA A 180 0.09 7.77 -2.33
C ALA A 180 0.63 9.13 -2.81
N ASP A 181 0.51 10.18 -2.01
CA ASP A 181 1.07 11.51 -2.26
C ASP A 181 2.37 11.76 -1.48
N VAL A 182 3.07 10.68 -1.13
CA VAL A 182 4.43 10.68 -0.57
C VAL A 182 5.42 10.19 -1.62
N MET A 183 6.37 11.02 -2.03
CA MET A 183 7.44 10.65 -2.96
C MET A 183 8.58 9.97 -2.21
N TRP A 184 9.02 8.81 -2.70
CA TRP A 184 10.11 8.01 -2.13
C TRP A 184 11.44 8.30 -2.84
N LEU A 185 12.16 9.32 -2.37
CA LEU A 185 13.40 9.79 -3.01
C LEU A 185 14.63 8.98 -2.58
N ARG A 186 14.62 8.39 -1.37
CA ARG A 186 15.63 7.46 -0.89
C ARG A 186 15.01 6.34 -0.06
N ASN A 187 15.73 5.25 0.09
CA ASN A 187 15.32 4.14 0.93
C ASN A 187 15.13 4.58 2.41
N PRO A 188 13.89 4.53 2.96
CA PRO A 188 13.63 5.01 4.32
C PRO A 188 14.16 4.10 5.41
N PHE A 189 14.45 2.84 5.11
CA PHE A 189 15.05 1.92 6.06
C PHE A 189 16.43 2.41 6.55
N ALA A 190 17.11 3.27 5.78
CA ALA A 190 18.35 3.92 6.20
C ALA A 190 18.17 4.97 7.32
N LYS A 191 16.96 5.47 7.53
CA LYS A 191 16.63 6.49 8.55
C LYS A 191 15.70 5.97 9.66
N LEU A 192 14.97 4.90 9.39
CA LEU A 192 14.19 4.18 10.38
C LEU A 192 15.10 3.38 11.32
N SER A 193 14.69 3.28 12.59
CA SER A 193 15.34 2.37 13.55
C SER A 193 14.90 0.94 13.26
N LEU A 194 15.84 0.06 12.93
CA LEU A 194 15.58 -1.36 12.65
C LEU A 194 16.08 -2.30 13.73
N ASN A 195 16.61 -1.76 14.82
CA ASN A 195 17.06 -2.51 16.00
C ASN A 195 15.92 -3.20 16.78
N GLY A 196 14.68 -3.11 16.30
CA GLY A 196 13.50 -3.73 16.92
C GLY A 196 13.01 -3.06 18.21
N THR A 197 13.55 -1.90 18.59
CA THR A 197 13.17 -1.23 19.84
C THR A 197 11.93 -0.38 19.71
N GLU A 198 11.75 0.31 18.58
CA GLU A 198 10.63 1.22 18.38
C GLU A 198 9.36 0.45 17.99
N ASP A 199 8.27 0.72 18.68
CA ASP A 199 6.96 0.18 18.34
C ASP A 199 6.36 0.96 17.15
N ILE A 200 6.54 2.29 17.15
CA ILE A 200 6.00 3.21 16.15
C ILE A 200 7.05 4.26 15.80
N GLN A 201 7.23 4.50 14.50
CA GLN A 201 8.04 5.60 13.98
C GLN A 201 7.21 6.39 12.98
N ILE A 202 6.75 7.58 13.36
CA ILE A 202 5.68 8.31 12.66
C ILE A 202 6.12 9.72 12.24
N SER A 203 5.70 10.11 11.03
CA SER A 203 5.92 11.47 10.52
C SER A 203 5.16 12.52 11.33
N VAL A 204 5.62 13.76 11.25
CA VAL A 204 4.98 14.93 11.87
C VAL A 204 4.83 16.03 10.83
N ASP A 205 3.84 16.90 11.00
CA ASP A 205 3.68 18.06 10.11
C ASP A 205 4.77 19.12 10.35
N GLN A 206 5.26 19.24 11.59
CA GLN A 206 6.37 20.10 11.98
C GLN A 206 7.19 19.42 13.07
N PHE A 207 8.52 19.46 12.96
CA PHE A 207 9.43 18.80 13.89
C PHE A 207 10.09 19.80 14.85
N TYR A 208 9.64 19.80 16.11
CA TYR A 208 10.19 20.67 17.16
C TYR A 208 11.33 20.05 17.96
N GLY A 209 11.69 18.79 17.70
CA GLY A 209 12.74 18.07 18.44
C GLY A 209 12.35 17.61 19.84
N ASP A 210 11.08 17.73 20.24
CA ASP A 210 10.59 17.26 21.52
C ASP A 210 10.26 15.76 21.45
N PRO A 211 10.87 14.89 22.29
CA PRO A 211 10.55 13.47 22.28
C PRO A 211 9.20 13.14 22.91
N ARG A 212 8.54 14.10 23.59
CA ARG A 212 7.27 13.88 24.30
C ARG A 212 6.09 13.78 23.31
N PRO A 213 5.35 12.67 23.31
CA PRO A 213 4.28 12.45 22.33
C PRO A 213 3.19 13.50 22.30
N GLU A 214 2.83 14.06 23.46
CA GLU A 214 1.78 15.06 23.63
C GLU A 214 2.09 16.41 22.95
N HIS A 215 3.36 16.67 22.63
CA HIS A 215 3.83 17.91 22.01
C HIS A 215 4.05 17.80 20.50
N ASN A 216 3.80 16.63 19.91
CA ASN A 216 4.05 16.38 18.49
C ASN A 216 2.74 16.36 17.69
N LEU A 217 2.74 17.07 16.55
CA LEU A 217 1.64 17.06 15.60
C LEU A 217 1.85 15.92 14.59
N VAL A 218 1.50 14.71 15.00
CA VAL A 218 1.70 13.51 14.16
C VAL A 218 0.91 13.57 12.87
N ASN A 219 1.55 13.11 11.80
CA ASN A 219 1.00 12.95 10.48
C ASN A 219 0.93 11.46 10.13
N THR A 220 -0.25 11.01 9.70
CA THR A 220 -0.53 9.58 9.41
C THR A 220 -0.25 9.20 7.95
N GLY A 221 0.37 10.08 7.18
CA GLY A 221 0.73 9.81 5.78
C GLY A 221 2.04 9.04 5.60
N PHE A 222 2.89 8.97 6.62
CA PHE A 222 4.02 8.03 6.63
C PHE A 222 4.32 7.55 8.05
N TYR A 223 4.31 6.23 8.27
CA TYR A 223 4.80 5.65 9.52
C TYR A 223 5.19 4.18 9.37
N HIS A 224 6.22 3.78 10.10
CA HIS A 224 6.58 2.39 10.32
C HIS A 224 6.04 1.92 11.67
N ILE A 225 5.41 0.75 11.70
CA ILE A 225 4.87 0.16 12.92
C ILE A 225 5.16 -1.34 12.97
N ARG A 226 5.57 -1.79 14.16
CA ARG A 226 5.90 -3.19 14.41
C ARG A 226 4.67 -3.94 14.89
N SER A 227 4.41 -5.13 14.36
CA SER A 227 3.37 -6.00 14.93
C SER A 227 3.80 -6.53 16.29
N ASN A 228 3.03 -6.19 17.33
CA ASN A 228 3.12 -6.71 18.68
C ASN A 228 1.84 -6.37 19.48
N ASN A 229 1.71 -6.94 20.67
CA ASN A 229 0.50 -6.74 21.49
C ASN A 229 0.23 -5.27 21.82
N ARG A 230 1.26 -4.43 22.01
CA ARG A 230 1.08 -3.01 22.36
C ARG A 230 0.52 -2.21 21.18
N THR A 231 1.04 -2.44 19.98
CA THR A 231 0.57 -1.75 18.77
C THR A 231 -0.81 -2.23 18.35
N ILE A 232 -1.11 -3.52 18.53
CA ILE A 232 -2.47 -4.06 18.36
C ILE A 232 -3.44 -3.36 19.33
N SER A 233 -3.11 -3.29 20.63
CA SER A 233 -3.95 -2.60 21.62
C SER A 233 -4.13 -1.10 21.33
N LEU A 234 -3.09 -0.43 20.80
CA LEU A 234 -3.22 0.95 20.35
C LEU A 234 -4.26 1.06 19.24
N PHE A 235 -4.16 0.24 18.20
CA PHE A 235 -5.08 0.28 17.06
C PHE A 235 -6.52 -0.12 17.45
N GLU A 236 -6.69 -1.07 18.37
CA GLU A 236 -7.99 -1.41 18.95
C GLU A 236 -8.61 -0.21 19.67
N LYS A 237 -7.84 0.43 20.56
CA LYS A 237 -8.31 1.63 21.28
C LYS A 237 -8.61 2.76 20.32
N TRP A 238 -7.73 2.99 19.35
CA TRP A 238 -7.87 4.03 18.35
C TRP A 238 -9.15 3.83 17.53
N TYR A 239 -9.34 2.64 16.95
CA TYR A 239 -10.52 2.33 16.15
C TYR A 239 -11.83 2.35 16.95
N SER A 240 -11.79 1.98 18.24
CA SER A 240 -12.99 1.99 19.11
C SER A 240 -13.65 3.36 19.25
N LEU A 241 -12.94 4.44 18.92
CA LEU A 241 -13.41 5.83 19.01
C LEU A 241 -14.03 6.35 17.69
N ASN A 242 -14.17 5.50 16.66
CA ASN A 242 -14.69 5.90 15.35
C ASN A 242 -16.12 6.45 15.37
N ASN A 243 -16.96 5.97 16.30
CA ASN A 243 -18.37 6.35 16.42
C ASN A 243 -18.62 7.41 17.49
N SER A 244 -17.63 7.70 18.34
CA SER A 244 -17.76 8.64 19.45
C SER A 244 -17.24 10.05 19.13
N THR A 245 -16.68 10.26 17.94
CA THR A 245 -16.04 11.53 17.58
C THR A 245 -16.44 11.98 16.18
N TRP A 246 -16.55 13.30 15.97
CA TRP A 246 -16.65 13.91 14.64
C TRP A 246 -15.27 14.20 14.03
N LYS A 247 -14.23 13.55 14.55
CA LYS A 247 -12.83 13.78 14.20
C LYS A 247 -12.34 12.72 13.22
N LYS A 248 -11.39 13.07 12.35
CA LYS A 248 -10.62 12.09 11.59
C LYS A 248 -9.70 11.32 12.55
N GLU A 249 -9.35 10.10 12.16
CA GLU A 249 -8.47 9.18 12.87
C GLU A 249 -7.16 9.84 13.33
N GLN A 250 -6.48 10.63 12.49
CA GLN A 250 -5.25 11.33 12.88
C GLN A 250 -5.46 12.26 14.09
N ASP A 251 -6.57 13.01 14.11
CA ASP A 251 -6.85 13.93 15.21
C ASP A 251 -7.18 13.16 16.50
N VAL A 252 -7.84 12.01 16.37
CA VAL A 252 -8.07 11.10 17.51
C VAL A 252 -6.76 10.49 18.01
N LEU A 253 -5.81 10.15 17.12
CA LEU A 253 -4.50 9.69 17.54
C LEU A 253 -3.76 10.77 18.32
N ILE A 254 -3.78 12.03 17.85
CA ILE A 254 -3.21 13.17 18.58
C ILE A 254 -3.85 13.30 19.97
N ASP A 255 -5.17 13.20 20.08
CA ASP A 255 -5.86 13.24 21.38
C ASP A 255 -5.41 12.09 22.30
N LEU A 256 -5.27 10.87 21.78
CA LEU A 256 -4.80 9.71 22.55
C LEU A 256 -3.35 9.90 23.04
N LEU A 257 -2.46 10.43 22.19
CA LEU A 257 -1.09 10.77 22.57
C LEU A 257 -1.08 11.79 23.72
N ARG A 258 -1.89 12.85 23.62
CA ARG A 258 -2.05 13.87 24.67
C ARG A 258 -2.66 13.32 25.97
N GLN A 259 -3.49 12.29 25.88
CA GLN A 259 -4.09 11.60 27.03
C GLN A 259 -3.16 10.54 27.64
N GLY A 260 -1.92 10.42 27.15
CA GLY A 260 -0.90 9.54 27.73
C GLY A 260 -1.03 8.07 27.33
N ILE A 261 -1.66 7.77 26.18
CA ILE A 261 -1.80 6.38 25.68
C ILE A 261 -0.43 5.67 25.56
N VAL A 262 0.63 6.43 25.26
CA VAL A 262 2.00 5.91 25.14
C VAL A 262 2.47 5.31 26.45
N THR A 263 2.27 6.02 27.56
CA THR A 263 2.60 5.54 28.91
C THR A 263 1.70 4.38 29.31
N GLN A 264 0.39 4.47 29.05
CA GLN A 264 -0.58 3.43 29.39
C GLN A 264 -0.25 2.08 28.73
N LEU A 265 0.14 2.10 27.45
CA LEU A 265 0.46 0.91 26.67
C LEU A 265 1.96 0.57 26.66
N HIS A 266 2.79 1.34 27.37
CA HIS A 266 4.25 1.20 27.38
C HIS A 266 4.87 1.22 25.97
N LEU A 267 4.33 2.05 25.08
CA LEU A 267 4.77 2.15 23.69
C LEU A 267 6.11 2.89 23.59
N ARG A 268 6.97 2.44 22.67
CA ARG A 268 8.16 3.18 22.24
C ARG A 268 7.86 3.88 20.91
N VAL A 269 7.79 5.21 20.97
CA VAL A 269 7.42 6.06 19.83
C VAL A 269 8.58 6.96 19.46
N ARG A 270 8.92 6.97 18.17
CA ARG A 270 9.89 7.89 17.59
C ARG A 270 9.20 8.81 16.58
N PHE A 271 9.40 10.10 16.73
CA PHE A 271 8.97 11.09 15.74
C PHE A 271 10.03 11.24 14.67
N LEU A 272 9.60 11.18 13.41
CA LEU A 272 10.49 11.25 12.27
C LEU A 272 10.82 12.70 11.93
N GLU A 273 12.11 13.01 11.85
CA GLU A 273 12.58 14.36 11.56
C GLU A 273 12.21 14.79 10.14
N THR A 274 11.62 15.98 9.98
CA THR A 274 11.21 16.54 8.69
C THR A 274 12.38 16.82 7.75
N ARG A 275 13.61 16.96 8.27
CA ARG A 275 14.82 16.99 7.41
C ARG A 275 14.96 15.75 6.52
N HIS A 276 14.49 14.59 7.00
CA HIS A 276 14.52 13.32 6.28
C HIS A 276 13.14 12.97 5.69
N PHE A 277 12.08 13.13 6.47
CA PHE A 277 10.71 12.84 6.06
C PHE A 277 9.99 14.17 5.81
N SER A 278 10.38 14.83 4.73
CA SER A 278 9.95 16.20 4.39
C SER A 278 8.48 16.24 4.02
N GLY A 279 7.87 17.41 4.12
CA GLY A 279 6.54 17.65 3.58
C GLY A 279 6.29 19.13 3.33
N PHE A 280 5.22 19.47 2.62
CA PHE A 280 4.92 20.87 2.30
C PHE A 280 4.55 21.72 3.53
N CYS A 281 4.21 21.09 4.67
CA CYS A 281 4.07 21.80 5.95
C CYS A 281 5.42 22.31 6.50
N GLU A 282 6.51 21.57 6.26
CA GLU A 282 7.87 21.91 6.69
C GLU A 282 8.88 21.31 5.70
N ASP A 283 9.28 22.12 4.73
CA ASP A 283 10.13 21.66 3.64
C ASP A 283 11.61 21.63 4.06
N SER A 284 12.25 20.48 3.88
CA SER A 284 13.67 20.31 4.17
C SER A 284 14.54 21.07 3.17
N ARG A 285 15.48 21.84 3.69
CA ARG A 285 16.50 22.57 2.90
C ARG A 285 17.71 21.71 2.55
N ASP A 286 17.82 20.52 3.11
CA ASP A 286 18.95 19.62 2.88
C ASP A 286 18.54 18.46 1.96
N VAL A 287 18.55 18.72 0.65
CA VAL A 287 18.21 17.73 -0.39
C VAL A 287 19.08 16.47 -0.31
N SER A 288 20.27 16.53 0.29
CA SER A 288 21.14 15.36 0.44
C SER A 288 20.62 14.35 1.46
N SER A 289 19.77 14.80 2.39
CA SER A 289 19.25 13.97 3.48
C SER A 289 17.75 13.65 3.38
N VAL A 290 17.02 14.32 2.47
CA VAL A 290 15.61 14.03 2.20
C VAL A 290 15.42 12.59 1.72
N THR A 291 14.57 11.86 2.41
CA THR A 291 14.22 10.46 2.15
C THR A 291 12.85 10.37 1.49
N THR A 292 11.87 11.06 2.05
CA THR A 292 10.53 11.18 1.47
C THR A 292 10.08 12.64 1.42
N VAL A 293 9.12 12.93 0.52
CA VAL A 293 8.44 14.23 0.45
C VAL A 293 6.92 13.99 0.39
N HIS A 294 6.19 14.41 1.42
CA HIS A 294 4.73 14.29 1.51
C HIS A 294 4.05 15.60 1.07
N ALA A 295 3.03 15.52 0.22
CA ALA A 295 2.12 16.64 -0.03
C ALA A 295 1.12 16.90 1.11
N ASN A 296 1.59 16.90 2.37
CA ASN A 296 0.80 17.37 3.51
C ASN A 296 0.54 18.89 3.40
N CYS A 297 -0.36 19.43 4.23
CA CYS A 297 -0.81 20.83 4.12
C CYS A 297 -1.31 21.22 2.71
N CYS A 298 -1.92 20.27 1.99
CA CYS A 298 -2.47 20.48 0.66
C CYS A 298 -3.89 19.90 0.55
N ARG A 299 -4.83 20.67 -0.02
CA ARG A 299 -6.26 20.36 0.06
C ARG A 299 -6.80 19.49 -1.07
N HIS A 300 -6.36 19.74 -2.31
CA HIS A 300 -6.97 19.16 -3.51
C HIS A 300 -5.99 18.27 -4.27
N ILE A 301 -6.48 17.15 -4.83
CA ILE A 301 -5.62 16.19 -5.54
C ILE A 301 -4.87 16.82 -6.73
N ASN A 302 -5.52 17.69 -7.50
CA ASN A 302 -4.89 18.35 -8.65
C ASN A 302 -3.73 19.27 -8.22
N ALA A 303 -3.85 19.92 -7.06
CA ALA A 303 -2.77 20.72 -6.49
C ALA A 303 -1.61 19.84 -6.04
N LYS A 304 -1.90 18.71 -5.39
CA LYS A 304 -0.89 17.71 -5.00
C LYS A 304 -0.15 17.16 -6.21
N VAL A 305 -0.86 16.72 -7.25
CA VAL A 305 -0.28 16.19 -8.49
C VAL A 305 0.65 17.22 -9.14
N ARG A 306 0.20 18.47 -9.26
CA ARG A 306 1.01 19.56 -9.83
C ARG A 306 2.32 19.75 -9.07
N ASP A 307 2.27 19.92 -7.76
CA ASP A 307 3.45 20.27 -6.98
C ASP A 307 4.38 19.05 -6.77
N LEU A 308 3.84 17.84 -6.62
CA LEU A 308 4.66 16.62 -6.58
C LEU A 308 5.33 16.30 -7.93
N THR A 309 4.69 16.65 -9.05
CA THR A 309 5.35 16.61 -10.37
C THR A 309 6.57 17.55 -10.40
N ALA A 310 6.47 18.72 -9.77
CA ALA A 310 7.60 19.64 -9.65
C ALA A 310 8.70 19.07 -8.73
N VAL A 311 8.35 18.47 -7.60
CA VAL A 311 9.29 17.77 -6.71
C VAL A 311 10.09 16.71 -7.46
N LEU A 312 9.42 15.82 -8.21
CA LEU A 312 10.12 14.77 -8.97
C LEU A 312 10.99 15.35 -10.08
N ARG A 313 10.57 16.45 -10.73
CA ARG A 313 11.37 17.14 -11.73
C ARG A 313 12.64 17.72 -11.12
N ASP A 314 12.54 18.35 -9.96
CA ASP A 314 13.68 18.94 -9.27
C ASP A 314 14.64 17.87 -8.76
N TRP A 315 14.11 16.77 -8.22
CA TRP A 315 14.89 15.60 -7.84
C TRP A 315 15.71 15.03 -9.02
N LYS A 316 15.05 14.79 -10.17
CA LYS A 316 15.72 14.28 -11.38
C LYS A 316 16.82 15.25 -11.85
N ARG A 317 16.56 16.55 -11.84
CA ARG A 317 17.54 17.59 -12.21
C ARG A 317 18.73 17.60 -11.26
N PHE A 318 18.48 17.54 -9.95
CA PHE A 318 19.52 17.44 -8.93
C PHE A 318 20.40 16.21 -9.16
N LYS A 319 19.80 15.02 -9.28
CA LYS A 319 20.49 13.76 -9.55
C LYS A 319 21.35 13.83 -10.82
N ALA A 320 20.81 14.37 -11.90
CA ALA A 320 21.55 14.55 -13.14
C ALA A 320 22.74 15.52 -12.97
N ALA A 321 22.55 16.63 -12.26
CA ALA A 321 23.59 17.63 -12.02
C ALA A 321 24.74 17.08 -11.17
N VAL A 322 24.45 16.42 -10.04
CA VAL A 322 25.50 15.84 -9.18
C VAL A 322 26.24 14.69 -9.87
N THR A 323 25.54 13.91 -10.71
CA THR A 323 26.18 12.85 -11.50
C THR A 323 27.09 13.43 -12.59
N LYS A 324 26.66 14.52 -13.25
CA LYS A 324 27.43 15.16 -14.31
C LYS A 324 28.66 15.92 -13.78
N TYR A 325 28.58 16.49 -12.58
CA TYR A 325 29.63 17.33 -11.99
C TYR A 325 29.97 16.89 -10.56
N PRO A 326 30.63 15.73 -10.38
CA PRO A 326 30.91 15.18 -9.04
C PRO A 326 31.76 16.12 -8.17
N ASN A 327 32.75 16.79 -8.75
CA ASN A 327 33.61 17.74 -8.03
C ASN A 327 32.86 19.00 -7.52
N ALA A 328 31.69 19.30 -8.10
CA ALA A 328 30.85 20.42 -7.70
C ALA A 328 29.59 19.98 -6.91
N ALA A 329 29.47 18.69 -6.58
CA ALA A 329 28.27 18.15 -5.95
C ALA A 329 27.92 18.83 -4.61
N GLY A 330 28.93 19.21 -3.81
CA GLY A 330 28.73 19.98 -2.58
C GLY A 330 28.06 21.34 -2.83
N ASN A 331 28.58 22.10 -3.80
CA ASN A 331 28.01 23.41 -4.15
C ASN A 331 26.61 23.28 -4.74
N ILE A 332 26.37 22.28 -5.61
CA ILE A 332 25.05 21.98 -6.19
C ILE A 332 24.05 21.71 -5.07
N THR A 333 24.42 20.86 -4.11
CA THR A 333 23.59 20.51 -2.94
C THR A 333 23.29 21.75 -2.10
N MET A 334 24.28 22.59 -1.80
CA MET A 334 24.09 23.81 -1.00
C MET A 334 23.20 24.85 -1.69
N SER A 335 23.25 24.92 -3.02
CA SER A 335 22.44 25.86 -3.83
C SER A 335 21.06 25.34 -4.20
N PHE A 336 20.77 24.08 -3.90
CA PHE A 336 19.51 23.45 -4.30
C PHE A 336 18.34 24.06 -3.52
N GLY A 337 17.24 24.29 -4.23
CA GLY A 337 15.95 24.65 -3.63
C GLY A 337 14.83 23.98 -4.39
N TRP A 338 13.84 23.47 -3.64
CA TRP A 338 12.62 22.94 -4.21
C TRP A 338 11.84 24.04 -4.92
N SER A 339 11.18 23.68 -6.03
CA SER A 339 10.16 24.53 -6.62
C SER A 339 9.10 24.88 -5.58
N PRO A 340 8.56 26.11 -5.57
CA PRO A 340 7.52 26.48 -4.62
C PRO A 340 6.26 25.62 -4.79
N HIS A 341 5.71 25.13 -3.68
CA HIS A 341 4.46 24.34 -3.59
C HIS A 341 3.21 25.23 -3.75
N SER A 342 3.22 26.03 -4.82
CA SER A 342 2.24 27.08 -5.09
C SER A 342 0.85 26.55 -5.42
N GLY A 343 0.74 25.36 -6.03
CA GLY A 343 -0.55 24.72 -6.26
C GLY A 343 -1.25 24.43 -4.93
N CYS A 344 -0.52 23.83 -4.00
CA CYS A 344 -0.99 23.48 -2.67
C CYS A 344 -1.29 24.71 -1.82
N TRP A 345 -0.44 25.74 -1.81
CA TRP A 345 -0.77 26.99 -1.10
C TRP A 345 -2.04 27.66 -1.66
N ASN A 346 -2.21 27.68 -2.99
CA ASN A 346 -3.40 28.25 -3.60
C ASN A 346 -4.66 27.40 -3.37
N SER A 347 -4.51 26.10 -3.06
CA SER A 347 -5.65 25.19 -2.77
C SER A 347 -6.41 25.55 -1.48
N TRP A 348 -5.84 26.41 -0.63
CA TRP A 348 -6.47 26.92 0.58
C TRP A 348 -7.20 28.24 0.40
N LYS A 349 -7.05 28.88 -0.78
CA LYS A 349 -7.78 30.12 -1.06
C LYS A 349 -9.28 29.81 -1.25
N PRO A 350 -10.18 30.72 -0.79
CA PRO A 350 -11.62 30.53 -0.88
C PRO A 350 -12.13 30.31 -2.31
#